data_AF-A0A4U1ZL12-F1
#
_entry.id   AF-A0A4U1ZL12-F1
#
_cell.length_a   1.000
_cell.length_b   1.000
_cell.length_c   1.000
_cell.angle_alpha   90.00
_cell.angle_beta   90.00
_cell.angle_gamma   90.00
#
_symmetry.space_group_name_H-M   'P 1'
#
loop_
_entity.id
_entity.type
_entity.pdbx_description
1 polymer ?
#
loop_
_entity_poly.entity_id
_entity_poly.type
_entity_poly.pdbx_seq_one_letter_code
_entity_poly.pdbx_strand_id
1 'polypeptide(L)'
;MVNKAYFEKAIKYAANKHIKYVHFSGHGSEEGIALTDGFITWQEFDEIAWPHLKDTCLCFSSCDVAKGIEEIFEYHKSFCNAVIAPTREITWGEGLVAFSALYHRALSCSTSSSQDVRVLNHIVGAGTFSFIASTYRATTYAVG
;
A
#
# COMPACT_ATOMS: atom_id res chain seq x y z
N MET A 1 18.80 15.69 3.33
CA MET A 1 18.14 15.40 4.62
C MET A 1 16.67 15.28 4.34
N VAL A 2 16.08 14.12 4.64
CA VAL A 2 14.70 13.80 4.29
C VAL A 2 13.76 14.67 5.12
N ASN A 3 12.90 15.48 4.50
CA ASN A 3 11.88 16.24 5.24
C ASN A 3 10.69 15.32 5.59
N LYS A 4 10.84 14.55 6.67
CA LYS A 4 9.84 13.60 7.18
C LYS A 4 8.55 14.28 7.66
N ALA A 5 8.57 15.59 7.92
CA ALA A 5 7.42 16.31 8.48
C ALA A 5 6.22 16.37 7.53
N TYR A 6 6.45 16.52 6.21
CA TYR A 6 5.36 16.50 5.23
C TYR A 6 4.76 15.11 5.07
N PHE A 7 5.60 14.08 5.14
CA PHE A 7 5.17 12.69 5.11
C PHE A 7 4.27 12.37 6.32
N GLU A 8 4.75 12.66 7.53
CA GLU A 8 3.97 12.49 8.76
C GLU A 8 2.65 13.29 8.72
N LYS A 9 2.68 14.52 8.20
CA LYS A 9 1.47 15.33 8.01
C LYS A 9 0.45 14.66 7.08
N ALA A 10 0.91 14.06 5.97
CA ALA A 10 0.03 13.35 5.04
C ALA A 10 -0.57 12.09 5.68
N ILE A 11 0.22 11.34 6.45
CA ILE A 11 -0.24 10.16 7.18
C ILE A 11 -1.31 10.53 8.22
N LYS A 12 -1.06 11.57 9.01
CA LYS A 12 -2.06 12.09 9.98
C LYS A 12 -3.32 12.59 9.28
N TYR A 13 -3.18 13.21 8.12
CA TYR A 13 -4.34 13.63 7.32
C TYR A 13 -5.19 12.42 6.89
N ALA A 14 -4.58 11.35 6.39
CA ALA A 14 -5.28 10.13 6.01
C ALA A 14 -6.06 9.53 7.18
N ALA A 15 -5.44 9.46 8.35
CA ALA A 15 -6.07 9.00 9.59
C ALA A 15 -7.29 9.88 9.98
N ASN A 16 -7.09 11.20 10.02
CA ASN A 16 -8.12 12.16 10.42
C ASN A 16 -9.31 12.22 9.46
N LYS A 17 -9.11 11.86 8.20
CA LYS A 17 -10.17 11.78 7.19
C LYS A 17 -10.72 10.37 6.98
N HIS A 18 -10.29 9.41 7.80
CA HIS A 18 -10.70 8.00 7.72
C HIS A 18 -10.53 7.41 6.31
N ILE A 19 -9.46 7.80 5.63
CA ILE A 19 -9.15 7.33 4.27
C ILE A 19 -8.92 5.83 4.30
N LYS A 20 -9.59 5.09 3.40
CA LYS A 20 -9.51 3.63 3.34
C LYS A 20 -8.39 3.10 2.47
N TYR A 21 -7.95 3.88 1.49
CA TYR A 21 -6.85 3.54 0.60
C TYR A 21 -5.81 4.65 0.60
N VAL A 22 -4.60 4.34 1.02
CA VAL A 22 -3.46 5.28 0.95
C VAL A 22 -2.50 4.78 -0.11
N HIS A 23 -2.31 5.58 -1.16
CA HIS A 23 -1.48 5.23 -2.31
C HIS A 23 -0.11 5.89 -2.21
N PHE A 24 0.94 5.08 -2.19
CA PHE A 24 2.31 5.48 -2.38
C PHE A 24 2.72 5.25 -3.84
N SER A 25 3.00 6.34 -4.55
CA SER A 25 3.48 6.31 -5.93
C SER A 25 4.87 6.90 -5.99
N GLY A 26 5.88 6.06 -6.23
CA GLY A 26 7.27 6.46 -6.28
C GLY A 26 8.20 5.25 -6.41
N HIS A 27 9.48 5.44 -6.07
CA HIS A 27 10.41 4.32 -5.98
C HIS A 27 10.24 3.58 -4.66
N GLY A 28 10.47 2.28 -4.70
CA GLY A 28 10.47 1.39 -3.53
C GLY A 28 11.55 0.34 -3.69
N SER A 29 11.78 -0.41 -2.62
CA SER A 29 12.65 -1.57 -2.60
C SER A 29 12.15 -2.58 -1.58
N GLU A 30 12.92 -3.64 -1.38
CA GLU A 30 12.68 -4.62 -0.31
C GLU A 30 12.92 -4.02 1.09
N GLU A 31 13.61 -2.88 1.20
CA GLU A 31 14.00 -2.27 2.49
C GLU A 31 13.14 -1.07 2.89
N GLY A 32 12.33 -0.53 1.98
CA GLY A 32 11.59 0.71 2.24
C GLY A 32 11.07 1.43 0.99
N ILE A 33 10.80 2.73 1.16
CA ILE A 33 10.28 3.60 0.09
C ILE A 33 11.04 4.92 -0.02
N ALA A 34 11.11 5.42 -1.25
CA ALA A 34 11.61 6.76 -1.52
C ALA A 34 10.56 7.82 -1.19
N LEU A 35 11.03 8.90 -0.56
CA LEU A 35 10.34 10.18 -0.46
C LEU A 35 11.00 11.17 -1.44
N THR A 36 10.41 12.35 -1.63
CA THR A 36 10.92 13.36 -2.59
C THR A 36 12.42 13.62 -2.46
N ASP A 37 12.91 13.76 -1.23
CA ASP A 37 14.32 14.07 -0.95
C ASP A 37 14.99 13.01 -0.06
N GLY A 38 14.61 11.74 -0.22
CA GLY A 38 15.10 10.72 0.69
C GLY A 38 14.59 9.30 0.50
N PHE A 39 15.02 8.45 1.41
CA PHE A 39 14.54 7.08 1.56
C PHE A 39 14.21 6.87 3.02
N ILE A 40 13.13 6.13 3.30
CA ILE A 40 12.79 5.67 4.64
C ILE A 40 12.71 4.15 4.66
N THR A 41 13.26 3.54 5.71
CA THR A 41 13.15 2.08 5.90
C THR A 41 11.76 1.68 6.39
N TRP A 42 11.45 0.39 6.36
CA TRP A 42 10.20 -0.12 6.94
C TRP A 42 10.07 0.17 8.44
N GLN A 43 11.17 0.09 9.19
CA GLN A 43 11.22 0.49 10.60
C GLN A 43 10.86 1.98 10.77
N GLU A 44 11.49 2.88 10.00
CA GLU A 44 11.20 4.31 10.10
C GLU A 44 9.75 4.62 9.66
N PHE A 45 9.24 3.88 8.67
CA PHE A 45 7.85 3.99 8.26
C PHE A 45 6.91 3.54 9.39
N ASP A 46 7.22 2.44 10.08
CA ASP A 46 6.47 1.98 11.24
C ASP A 46 6.40 3.05 12.34
N GLU A 47 7.56 3.58 12.74
CA GLU A 47 7.69 4.61 13.78
C GLU A 47 6.88 5.88 13.48
N ILE A 48 6.79 6.28 12.22
CA ILE A 48 6.07 7.49 11.80
C ILE A 48 4.57 7.24 11.65
N ALA A 49 4.19 6.07 11.13
CA ALA A 49 2.84 5.84 10.63
C ALA A 49 1.95 5.01 11.56
N TRP A 50 2.50 4.26 12.50
CA TRP A 50 1.72 3.62 13.55
C TRP A 50 1.36 4.65 14.64
N PRO A 51 0.10 4.72 15.14
CA PRO A 51 -1.07 3.91 14.81
C PRO A 51 -2.01 4.52 13.74
N HIS A 52 -1.54 5.54 13.02
CA HIS A 52 -2.36 6.37 12.14
C HIS A 52 -2.94 5.63 10.93
N LEU A 53 -2.26 4.62 10.41
CA LEU A 53 -2.73 3.84 9.24
C LEU A 53 -3.54 2.59 9.62
N LYS A 54 -3.91 2.45 10.90
CA LYS A 54 -4.84 1.39 11.31
C LYS A 54 -6.13 1.50 10.50
N ASP A 55 -6.72 0.35 10.19
CA ASP A 55 -7.94 0.25 9.42
C ASP A 55 -7.84 0.76 7.95
N THR A 56 -6.63 0.84 7.38
CA THR A 56 -6.33 1.30 6.01
C THR A 56 -5.78 0.16 5.12
N CYS A 57 -6.06 0.19 3.83
CA CYS A 57 -5.38 -0.61 2.80
C CYS A 57 -4.29 0.25 2.14
N LEU A 58 -3.04 -0.20 2.19
CA LEU A 58 -1.91 0.50 1.58
C LEU A 58 -1.71 0.02 0.16
N CYS A 59 -1.64 0.95 -0.79
CA CYS A 59 -1.47 0.68 -2.20
C CYS A 59 -0.09 1.21 -2.63
N PHE A 60 0.78 0.35 -3.15
CA PHE A 60 2.09 0.75 -3.65
C PHE A 60 2.13 0.54 -5.16
N SER A 61 2.41 1.61 -5.89
CA SER A 61 2.92 1.52 -7.27
C SER A 61 4.42 1.78 -7.26
N SER A 62 5.12 1.08 -6.37
CA SER A 62 6.54 1.22 -6.09
C SER A 62 7.19 -0.16 -6.17
N CYS A 63 8.23 -0.31 -7.00
CA CYS A 63 8.84 -1.60 -7.32
C CYS A 63 9.25 -2.41 -6.07
N ASP A 64 9.13 -3.74 -6.16
CA ASP A 64 9.64 -4.73 -5.20
C ASP A 64 9.16 -4.62 -3.74
N VAL A 65 8.27 -3.68 -3.43
CA VAL A 65 7.76 -3.46 -2.07
C VAL A 65 7.14 -4.73 -1.47
N ALA A 66 6.46 -5.56 -2.27
CA ALA A 66 5.84 -6.79 -1.75
C ALA A 66 6.84 -7.82 -1.21
N LYS A 67 8.13 -7.67 -1.49
CA LYS A 67 9.18 -8.59 -1.01
C LYS A 67 9.67 -8.29 0.40
N GLY A 68 9.41 -7.10 0.94
CA GLY A 68 9.89 -6.72 2.28
C GLY A 68 8.90 -5.96 3.16
N ILE A 69 7.81 -5.44 2.60
CA ILE A 69 6.80 -4.69 3.37
C ILE A 69 6.17 -5.49 4.52
N GLU A 70 6.25 -6.82 4.51
CA GLU A 70 5.77 -7.66 5.62
C GLU A 70 6.47 -7.34 6.95
N GLU A 71 7.69 -6.78 6.91
CA GLU A 71 8.46 -6.35 8.08
C GLU A 71 7.66 -5.40 8.99
N ILE A 72 6.80 -4.53 8.43
CA ILE A 72 5.98 -3.61 9.23
C ILE A 72 5.04 -4.36 10.20
N PHE A 73 4.61 -5.58 9.83
CA PHE A 73 3.74 -6.40 10.67
C PHE A 73 4.50 -7.15 11.77
N GLU A 74 5.83 -7.25 11.67
CA GLU A 74 6.70 -7.75 12.74
C GLU A 74 6.79 -6.73 13.88
N TYR A 75 6.86 -5.43 13.56
CA TYR A 75 6.80 -4.35 14.54
C TYR A 75 5.40 -4.20 15.14
N HIS A 76 4.38 -4.03 14.29
CA HIS A 76 2.99 -3.88 14.72
C HIS A 76 2.04 -4.67 13.82
N LYS A 77 1.53 -5.81 14.30
CA LYS A 77 0.55 -6.64 13.57
C LYS A 77 -0.69 -5.86 13.11
N SER A 78 -1.05 -4.81 13.84
CA SER A 78 -2.20 -3.94 13.56
C SER A 78 -1.87 -2.74 12.66
N PHE A 79 -0.64 -2.64 12.12
CA PHE A 79 -0.12 -1.47 11.39
C PHE A 79 -1.11 -0.89 10.39
N CYS A 80 -1.62 -1.76 9.52
CA CYS A 80 -2.70 -1.51 8.59
C CYS A 80 -3.53 -2.79 8.42
N ASN A 81 -4.56 -2.79 7.57
CA ASN A 81 -5.36 -4.00 7.32
C ASN A 81 -4.77 -4.89 6.23
N ALA A 82 -4.26 -4.26 5.18
CA ALA A 82 -3.72 -4.96 4.05
C ALA A 82 -2.80 -4.06 3.23
N VAL A 83 -1.92 -4.69 2.46
CA VAL A 83 -1.05 -4.07 1.48
C VAL A 83 -1.32 -4.68 0.11
N ILE A 84 -1.41 -3.82 -0.90
CA ILE A 84 -1.35 -4.16 -2.32
C ILE A 84 -0.05 -3.57 -2.86
N ALA A 85 0.88 -4.43 -3.27
CA ALA A 85 2.20 -4.00 -3.71
C ALA A 85 2.74 -4.90 -4.83
N PRO A 86 3.63 -4.40 -5.70
CA PRO A 86 4.20 -5.20 -6.75
C PRO A 86 5.31 -6.12 -6.21
N THR A 87 5.41 -7.30 -6.81
CA THR A 87 6.41 -8.35 -6.50
C THR A 87 7.66 -8.27 -7.38
N ARG A 88 7.68 -7.32 -8.31
CA ARG A 88 8.75 -7.06 -9.28
C ARG A 88 8.79 -5.57 -9.61
N GLU A 89 9.77 -5.19 -10.41
CA GLU A 89 9.74 -3.91 -11.11
C GLU A 89 8.51 -3.80 -12.02
N ILE A 90 7.86 -2.64 -11.98
CA ILE A 90 6.74 -2.28 -12.85
C ILE A 90 7.08 -1.01 -13.62
N THR A 91 6.66 -0.94 -14.87
CA THR A 91 6.72 0.28 -15.64
C THR A 91 5.67 1.28 -15.13
N TRP A 92 5.90 2.56 -15.39
CA TRP A 92 4.93 3.60 -15.05
C TRP A 92 3.55 3.35 -15.69
N GLY A 93 3.52 2.87 -16.94
CA GLY A 93 2.29 2.54 -17.65
C GLY A 93 1.51 1.39 -17.00
N GLU A 94 2.19 0.33 -16.57
CA GLU A 94 1.56 -0.77 -15.83
C GLU A 94 0.93 -0.27 -14.53
N GLY A 95 1.67 0.54 -13.75
CA GLY A 95 1.16 1.13 -12.52
C GLY A 95 -0.09 2.00 -12.76
N LEU A 96 -0.06 2.85 -13.78
CA LEU A 96 -1.17 3.74 -14.12
C LEU A 96 -2.45 2.95 -14.44
N VAL A 97 -2.37 1.95 -15.33
CA VAL A 97 -3.55 1.20 -15.76
C VAL A 97 -4.07 0.31 -14.63
N ALA A 98 -3.17 -0.37 -13.91
CA ALA A 98 -3.55 -1.22 -12.79
C ALA A 98 -4.32 -0.44 -11.72
N PHE A 99 -3.74 0.64 -11.18
CA PHE A 99 -4.38 1.38 -10.09
C PHE A 99 -5.64 2.12 -10.53
N SER A 100 -5.73 2.56 -11.80
CA SER A 100 -6.98 3.09 -12.35
C SER A 100 -8.12 2.06 -12.31
N ALA A 101 -7.82 0.80 -12.68
CA ALA A 101 -8.78 -0.30 -12.58
C ALA A 101 -9.09 -0.67 -11.12
N LEU A 102 -8.09 -0.69 -10.24
CA LEU A 102 -8.27 -0.97 -8.82
C LEU A 102 -9.29 0.01 -8.20
N TYR A 103 -9.07 1.31 -8.37
CA TYR A 103 -9.92 2.32 -7.73
C TYR A 103 -11.31 2.37 -8.33
N HIS A 104 -11.46 2.14 -9.63
CA HIS A 104 -12.79 2.02 -10.24
C HIS A 104 -13.59 0.86 -9.61
N ARG A 105 -12.94 -0.27 -9.36
CA ARG A 105 -13.57 -1.46 -8.78
C ARG A 105 -13.80 -1.32 -7.28
N ALA A 106 -12.90 -0.66 -6.57
CA ALA A 106 -13.02 -0.37 -5.15
C ALA A 106 -14.22 0.54 -4.81
N LEU A 107 -14.94 1.10 -5.80
CA LEU A 107 -16.21 1.79 -5.59
C LEU A 107 -17.42 0.84 -5.53
N SER A 108 -17.22 -0.45 -5.83
CA SER A 108 -18.28 -1.46 -5.80
C SER A 108 -18.23 -2.29 -4.52
N CYS A 109 -19.38 -2.49 -3.88
CA CYS A 109 -19.47 -3.39 -2.73
C CYS A 109 -19.39 -4.88 -3.10
N SER A 110 -19.45 -5.21 -4.39
CA SER A 110 -19.53 -6.59 -4.88
C SER A 110 -18.17 -7.28 -5.01
N THR A 111 -17.08 -6.57 -4.72
CA THR A 111 -15.71 -7.06 -4.95
C THR A 111 -14.87 -6.93 -3.69
N SER A 112 -13.98 -7.90 -3.45
CA SER A 112 -12.97 -7.82 -2.40
C SER A 112 -11.63 -7.34 -2.97
N SER A 113 -10.80 -6.68 -2.14
CA SER A 113 -9.44 -6.29 -2.54
C SER A 113 -8.62 -7.47 -3.10
N SER A 114 -8.81 -8.69 -2.58
CA SER A 114 -8.15 -9.88 -3.09
C SER A 114 -8.62 -10.28 -4.50
N GLN A 115 -9.90 -10.09 -4.83
CA GLN A 115 -10.41 -10.26 -6.20
C GLN A 115 -9.89 -9.15 -7.11
N ASP A 116 -9.78 -7.93 -6.61
CA ASP A 116 -9.29 -6.81 -7.40
C ASP A 116 -7.82 -6.98 -7.78
N VAL A 117 -6.98 -7.50 -6.88
CA VAL A 117 -5.58 -7.87 -7.21
C VAL A 117 -5.51 -8.93 -8.32
N ARG A 118 -6.45 -9.88 -8.39
CA ARG A 118 -6.52 -10.82 -9.53
C ARG A 118 -6.79 -10.11 -10.84
N VAL A 119 -7.63 -9.07 -10.83
CA VAL A 119 -7.88 -8.24 -12.02
C VAL A 119 -6.63 -7.44 -12.39
N LEU A 120 -5.91 -6.85 -11.43
CA LEU A 120 -4.64 -6.17 -11.71
C LEU A 120 -3.66 -7.12 -12.42
N ASN A 121 -3.51 -8.33 -11.88
CA ASN A 121 -2.65 -9.35 -12.45
C ASN A 121 -3.13 -9.85 -13.83
N HIS A 122 -4.42 -9.74 -14.13
CA HIS A 122 -4.92 -10.02 -15.48
C HIS A 122 -4.56 -8.91 -16.48
N ILE A 123 -4.53 -7.65 -16.03
CA ILE A 123 -4.23 -6.48 -16.86
C ILE A 123 -2.72 -6.39 -17.15
N VAL A 124 -1.88 -6.51 -16.12
CA VAL A 124 -0.44 -6.20 -16.22
C VAL A 124 0.47 -7.43 -16.16
N GLY A 125 -0.10 -8.63 -16.10
CA GLY A 125 0.63 -9.90 -16.05
C GLY A 125 0.53 -10.59 -14.69
N ALA A 126 0.41 -11.91 -14.75
CA ALA A 126 0.16 -12.75 -13.59
C ALA A 126 1.27 -12.62 -12.53
N GLY A 127 0.87 -12.51 -11.26
CA GLY A 127 1.80 -12.40 -10.13
C GLY A 127 2.47 -11.05 -9.96
N THR A 128 2.15 -10.03 -10.77
CA THR A 128 2.77 -8.69 -10.67
C THR A 128 2.46 -8.01 -9.34
N PHE A 129 1.22 -8.11 -8.84
CA PHE A 129 0.77 -7.55 -7.56
C PHE A 129 0.43 -8.66 -6.58
N SER A 130 0.80 -8.45 -5.31
CA SER A 130 0.42 -9.28 -4.17
C SER A 130 -0.61 -8.56 -3.30
N PHE A 131 -1.47 -9.34 -2.65
CA PHE A 131 -2.35 -8.89 -1.57
C PHE A 131 -1.86 -9.50 -0.26
N ILE A 132 -1.34 -8.67 0.63
CA ILE A 132 -0.76 -9.06 1.91
C ILE A 132 -1.70 -8.58 3.01
N ALA A 133 -2.41 -9.49 3.68
CA ALA A 133 -3.37 -9.13 4.72
C ALA A 133 -2.72 -9.14 6.11
N SER A 134 -3.11 -8.19 6.96
CA SER A 134 -2.78 -8.23 8.39
C SER A 134 -3.43 -9.45 9.04
N THR A 135 -2.65 -10.12 9.89
CA THR A 135 -3.14 -11.23 10.73
C THR A 135 -4.03 -10.78 11.88
N TYR A 136 -4.05 -9.48 12.21
CA TYR A 136 -4.80 -8.94 13.35
C TYR A 136 -6.27 -8.63 13.02
N ARG A 137 -6.57 -8.18 11.79
CA ARG A 137 -7.94 -7.90 11.30
C ARG A 137 -8.03 -8.03 9.77
N ALA A 138 -8.27 -9.24 9.28
CA ALA A 138 -8.58 -9.46 7.86
C ALA A 138 -10.08 -9.22 7.57
N THR A 139 -10.61 -8.04 7.84
CA THR A 139 -11.91 -7.65 7.28
C THR A 139 -11.69 -7.26 5.82
N THR A 140 -12.18 -8.06 4.88
CA THR A 140 -12.26 -7.71 3.46
C THR A 140 -13.11 -6.46 3.31
N TYR A 141 -12.49 -5.33 2.97
CA TYR A 141 -13.21 -4.11 2.65
C TYR A 141 -13.79 -4.26 1.24
N ALA A 142 -15.11 -4.34 1.19
CA ALA A 142 -15.90 -3.81 0.10
C ALA A 142 -16.11 -2.33 0.44
N VAL A 143 -15.63 -1.40 -0.40
CA VAL A 143 -16.01 -0.01 -0.29
C VAL A 143 -17.17 0.23 -1.25
N GLY A 144 -18.33 0.44 -0.64
CA GLY A 144 -19.59 0.83 -1.24
C GLY A 144 -20.69 0.65 -0.20
#